data_AF-A0A9N7RAR6-F1
#
_entry.id   AF-A0A9N7RAR6-F1
#
_cell.length_a   1.000
_cell.length_b   1.000
_cell.length_c   1.000
_cell.angle_alpha   90.00
_cell.angle_beta   90.00
_cell.angle_gamma   90.00
#
_symmetry.space_group_name_H-M   'P 1'
#
loop_
_entity.id
_entity.type
_entity.pdbx_description
1 polymer ?
#
loop_
_entity_poly.entity_id
_entity_poly.type
_entity_poly.pdbx_seq_one_letter_code
_entity_poly.pdbx_strand_id
1 'polypeptide(L)' 'VRRVAIVQGRDIQNIRCNRRQLEVRCQDGCPWRLYASVIEKKGSVAIKQLHKEHVCHRNVHTRQLTAQWIAEEF' A
#
# COMPACT_ATOMS: atom_id res chain seq x y z
N VAL A 1 -2.22 5.39 3.53
CA VAL A 1 -1.63 4.05 3.26
C VAL A 1 -0.32 3.85 4.01
N ARG A 2 0.65 4.78 3.91
CA ARG A 2 1.98 4.68 4.55
C ARG A 2 1.97 4.35 6.05
N ARG A 3 1.23 5.13 6.85
CA ARG A 3 1.10 4.91 8.31
C ARG A 3 0.57 3.51 8.67
N VAL A 4 -0.46 3.05 7.96
CA VAL A 4 -1.06 1.72 8.20
C VAL A 4 -0.07 0.60 7.86
N ALA A 5 0.72 0.76 6.79
CA ALA A 5 1.75 -0.19 6.41
C ALA A 5 2.82 -0.34 7.50
N ILE A 6 3.29 0.79 8.06
CA ILE A 6 4.35 0.83 9.08
C ILE A 6 3.84 0.24 10.40
N VAL A 7 2.68 0.68 10.89
CA VAL A 7 2.10 0.19 12.16
C VAL A 7 1.78 -1.30 12.09
N GLN A 8 1.36 -1.82 10.93
CA GLN A 8 1.10 -3.25 10.75
C GLN A 8 2.36 -4.08 10.45
N GLY A 9 3.53 -3.44 10.28
CA GLY A 9 4.77 -4.10 9.88
C GLY A 9 4.65 -4.78 8.51
N ARG A 10 3.90 -4.19 7.58
CA ARG A 10 3.68 -4.73 6.23
C ARG A 10 4.54 -3.98 5.24
N ASP A 11 5.36 -4.71 4.50
CA ASP A 11 6.13 -4.10 3.42
C ASP A 11 5.23 -3.95 2.19
N ILE A 12 4.63 -2.76 2.05
CA ILE A 12 3.71 -2.43 0.97
C ILE A 12 4.48 -1.61 -0.08
N GLN A 13 4.51 -2.14 -1.30
CA GLN A 13 5.11 -1.51 -2.46
C GLN A 13 4.03 -0.89 -3.35
N ASN A 14 4.29 0.34 -3.82
CA ASN A 14 3.50 0.95 -4.88
C ASN A 14 4.02 0.43 -6.22
N ILE A 15 3.24 -0.41 -6.90
CA ILE A 15 3.58 -0.93 -8.23
C ILE A 15 3.23 0.10 -9.30
N ARG A 16 2.09 0.79 -9.14
CA ARG A 16 1.65 1.85 -10.04
C ARG A 16 0.96 2.95 -9.23
N CYS A 17 1.39 4.19 -9.37
CA CYS A 17 0.78 5.31 -8.65
C CYS A 17 0.75 6.53 -9.57
N ASN A 18 -0.34 6.64 -10.34
CA ASN A 18 -0.56 7.75 -11.27
C ASN A 18 -1.87 8.47 -10.86
N ARG A 19 -2.12 9.68 -11.40
CA ARG A 19 -3.34 10.46 -11.08
C ARG A 19 -4.66 9.70 -11.23
N ARG A 20 -4.71 8.68 -12.10
CA ARG A 20 -5.93 7.90 -12.38
C ARG A 20 -5.95 6.52 -11.73
N GLN A 21 -4.83 5.99 -11.25
CA GLN A 21 -4.72 4.58 -10.85
C GLN A 21 -3.68 4.39 -9.75
N LEU A 22 -4.01 3.53 -8.79
CA LEU A 22 -3.16 3.10 -7.70
C LEU A 22 -3.17 1.56 -7.66
N GLU A 23 -2.00 0.96 -7.78
CA GLU A 23 -1.77 -0.46 -7.54
C GLU A 23 -0.71 -0.60 -6.46
N VAL A 24 -1.07 -1.29 -5.40
CA VAL A 24 -0.17 -1.62 -4.30
C VAL A 24 -0.18 -3.13 -4.08
N ARG A 25 1.00 -3.67 -3.79
CA ARG A 25 1.20 -5.08 -3.45
C ARG A 25 2.01 -5.16 -2.17
N CYS A 26 1.86 -6.27 -1.46
CA CYS A 26 2.78 -6.60 -0.38
C CYS A 26 4.06 -7.21 -0.97
N GLN A 27 5.00 -7.62 -0.12
CA GLN A 27 6.24 -8.29 -0.53
C GLN A 27 6.01 -9.48 -1.48
N ASP A 28 7.03 -9.85 -2.24
CA ASP A 28 6.98 -10.98 -3.16
C ASP A 28 6.51 -12.27 -2.48
N GLY A 29 5.63 -13.01 -3.15
CA GLY A 29 4.99 -14.22 -2.63
C GLY A 29 3.75 -13.98 -1.75
N CYS A 30 3.42 -12.73 -1.40
CA CYS A 30 2.19 -12.41 -0.67
C CYS A 30 1.02 -12.14 -1.64
N PRO A 31 -0.14 -12.82 -1.50
CA PRO A 31 -1.27 -12.62 -2.41
C PRO A 31 -1.98 -11.28 -2.21
N TRP A 32 -1.68 -10.59 -1.10
CA TRP A 32 -2.23 -9.28 -0.79
C TRP A 32 -1.92 -8.27 -1.90
N ARG A 33 -2.99 -7.71 -2.47
CA ARG A 33 -2.92 -6.64 -3.47
C ARG A 33 -4.15 -5.76 -3.36
N LEU A 34 -3.96 -4.48 -3.66
CA LEU A 34 -5.04 -3.51 -3.79
C LEU A 34 -4.83 -2.77 -5.10
N TYR A 35 -5.86 -2.81 -5.95
CA TYR A 35 -5.94 -2.05 -7.18
C TYR A 35 -7.14 -1.13 -7.13
N ALA A 36 -6.88 0.16 -7.27
CA ALA A 36 -7.87 1.22 -7.29
C ALA A 36 -7.67 2.13 -8.50
N SER A 37 -8.76 2.66 -9.03
CA SER A 37 -8.71 3.61 -10.14
C SER A 37 -9.81 4.65 -10.03
N VAL A 38 -9.56 5.84 -10.56
CA VAL A 38 -10.56 6.90 -10.71
C VAL A 38 -11.62 6.45 -11.71
N ILE A 39 -12.88 6.59 -11.32
CA ILE A 39 -14.03 6.47 -12.21
C ILE A 39 -14.27 7.85 -12.83
N GLU A 40 -13.95 7.98 -14.12
CA GLU A 40 -14.02 9.26 -14.85
C GLU A 40 -15.40 9.92 -14.77
N LYS A 41 -16.47 9.11 -14.74
CA LYS A 41 -17.86 9.61 -14.64
C LYS A 41 -18.22 10.27 -13.30
N LYS A 42 -17.47 9.98 -12.23
CA LYS A 42 -17.82 10.41 -10.85
C LYS A 42 -16.72 11.17 -10.13
N GLY A 43 -15.54 11.35 -10.76
CA GLY A 43 -14.36 11.93 -10.10
C GLY A 43 -13.89 11.18 -8.84
N SER A 44 -14.42 9.97 -8.61
CA SER A 44 -14.25 9.21 -7.37
C SER A 44 -13.29 8.05 -7.61
N VAL A 45 -12.48 7.70 -6.60
CA VAL A 45 -11.60 6.53 -6.65
C VAL A 45 -12.39 5.30 -6.23
N ALA A 46 -12.40 4.25 -7.06
CA ALA A 46 -13.00 2.97 -6.72
C ALA A 46 -11.95 1.87 -6.61
N ILE A 47 -12.12 1.02 -5.60
CA ILE A 47 -11.35 -0.21 -5.43
C ILE A 47 -11.91 -1.25 -6.39
N LYS A 48 -11.11 -1.67 -7.36
CA LYS A 48 -11.50 -2.65 -8.39
C LYS A 48 -11.08 -4.06 -8.02
N GLN A 49 -9.94 -4.22 -7.35
CA GLN A 49 -9.48 -5.53 -6.86
C GLN A 49 -8.87 -5.35 -5.47
N LEU A 50 -9.27 -6.22 -4.56
CA LEU A 50 -8.74 -6.26 -3.20
C LEU A 50 -8.60 -7.71 -2.76
N HIS A 51 -7.37 -8.18 -2.61
CA HIS A 51 -7.08 -9.41 -1.90
C HIS A 51 -6.61 -9.03 -0.51
N LYS A 52 -7.41 -9.36 0.51
CA LYS A 52 -7.16 -8.95 1.91
C LYS A 52 -6.20 -9.89 2.64
N GLU A 53 -5.98 -11.09 2.12
CA GLU A 53 -5.20 -12.12 2.78
C GLU A 53 -3.71 -11.84 2.68
N HIS A 54 -3.04 -11.92 3.83
CA HIS A 54 -1.60 -11.87 3.93
C HIS A 54 -1.09 -13.24 4.37
N VAL A 55 -0.11 -13.77 3.65
CA VAL A 55 0.65 -14.96 4.07
C VAL A 55 2.04 -14.60 4.58
N CYS A 56 2.41 -13.32 4.53
CA CYS A 56 3.70 -12.82 5.00
C CYS A 56 3.74 -12.61 6.51
N HIS A 57 4.94 -12.73 7.09
CA HIS A 57 5.21 -12.30 8.45
C HIS A 57 5.28 -10.77 8.56
N ARG A 58 5.25 -10.24 9.78
CA ARG A 58 5.44 -8.81 10.02
C ARG A 58 6.93 -8.48 9.93
N ASN A 59 7.29 -7.49 9.13
CA ASN A 59 8.66 -7.00 9.00
C ASN A 59 8.86 -5.78 9.90
N VAL A 60 9.97 -5.79 10.65
CA VAL A 60 10.43 -4.67 11.49
C VAL A 60 10.98 -3.54 10.60
N HIS A 61 11.65 -3.90 9.51
CA HIS A 61 12.11 -2.97 8.49
C HIS A 61 11.15 -3.01 7.29
N THR A 62 10.35 -1.96 7.14
CA THR A 62 9.48 -1.77 5.98
C THR A 62 10.01 -0.64 5.13
N ARG A 63 9.90 -0.75 3.80
CA ARG A 63 10.40 0.27 2.87
C ARG A 63 9.74 1.64 3.06
N GLN A 64 8.54 1.64 3.64
CA GLN A 64 7.79 2.84 3.96
C GLN A 64 8.31 3.56 5.21
N LEU A 65 9.02 2.86 6.11
CA LEU A 65 9.64 3.38 7.33
C LEU A 65 10.99 4.04 7.00
N THR A 66 10.95 5.31 6.59
CA THR A 66 12.17 6.10 6.31
C THR A 66 12.55 6.95 7.52
N ALA A 67 13.85 7.24 7.71
CA ALA A 67 14.32 8.10 8.80
C ALA A 67 13.62 9.47 8.83
N GLN A 68 13.39 10.07 7.66
CA GLN A 68 12.59 11.29 7.53
C GLN A 68 11.16 11.13 8.09
N TRP A 69 10.52 9.98 7.87
CA TRP A 69 9.16 9.75 8.37
C TRP A 69 9.15 9.62 9.90
N ILE A 70 10.18 9.00 10.48
CA ILE A 70 10.33 8.91 11.94
C ILE A 70 10.48 10.31 12.54
N ALA A 71 11.29 11.18 11.93
CA ALA A 71 11.52 12.55 12.38
C ALA A 71 10.32 13.50 12.17
N GLU A 72 9.37 13.15 11.32
CA GLU A 72 8.11 13.90 11.16
C GLU A 72 7.03 13.43 12.14
N GLU A 73 7.10 12.18 12.63
CA GLU A 73 6.12 11.58 13.53
C GLU A 73 6.54 11.67 15.02
N PHE A 74 7.81 11.99 15.31
CA PHE A 74 8.40 12.18 16.65
C PHE A 74 9.24 13.46 16.72
#